data_AF-A0A257SNZ5-F1
#
_entry.id   AF-A0A257SNZ5-F1
#
_cell.length_a   1.000
_cell.length_b   1.000
_cell.length_c   1.000
_cell.angle_alpha   90.00
_cell.angle_beta   90.00
_cell.angle_gamma   90.00
#
_symmetry.space_group_name_H-M   'P 1'
#
loop_
_entity.id
_entity.type
_entity.pdbx_description
1 polymer ?
#
loop_
_entity_poly.entity_id
_entity_poly.type
_entity_poly.pdbx_seq_one_letter_code
_entity_poly.pdbx_strand_id
1 'polypeptide(L)'
;MKTECTADRMEFHGLGRRVVVGRFDGGRISSDGGGLLLREVEQRTQILKRLAVCFTDYRDAGQVEHSVESLIKQRMMGLALGYEDLNDHDRLCHDPLLAVLSDKRDVLGKRRKRDQDKGCALAGKSTLNRLELTSRDADAGSRYKKIVADPRGMDDPSTPAQTVGGRLTARRRSLGGSVKETARRLGVDEGAWASWEAGRDHAWAVPSG
;
A
#
# COMPACT_ATOMS: atom_id res chain seq x y z
N MET A 1 -35.90 -28.72 -3.27
CA MET A 1 -34.50 -28.26 -3.06
C MET A 1 -34.30 -27.02 -3.92
N LYS A 2 -34.27 -25.81 -3.34
CA LYS A 2 -33.95 -24.57 -4.07
C LYS A 2 -32.43 -24.48 -4.11
N THR A 3 -31.84 -24.62 -5.30
CA THR A 3 -30.42 -24.30 -5.49
C THR A 3 -30.23 -22.81 -5.27
N GLU A 4 -29.31 -22.45 -4.37
CA GLU A 4 -28.89 -21.06 -4.20
C GLU A 4 -28.41 -20.53 -5.55
N CYS A 5 -29.09 -19.49 -6.05
CA CYS A 5 -28.70 -18.83 -7.27
C CYS A 5 -27.37 -18.14 -7.00
N THR A 6 -26.28 -18.64 -7.58
CA THR A 6 -25.00 -17.92 -7.59
C THR A 6 -25.26 -16.59 -8.28
N ALA A 7 -24.96 -15.47 -7.64
CA ALA A 7 -25.21 -14.16 -8.24
C ALA A 7 -24.43 -14.05 -9.56
N ASP A 8 -25.13 -13.81 -10.68
CA ASP A 8 -24.51 -13.70 -12.01
C ASP A 8 -23.51 -12.54 -12.12
N ARG A 9 -23.55 -11.63 -11.15
CA ARG A 9 -22.75 -10.40 -11.09
C ARG A 9 -22.35 -10.10 -9.66
N MET A 10 -21.13 -9.59 -9.50
CA MET A 10 -20.62 -9.05 -8.24
C MET A 10 -20.08 -7.65 -8.49
N GLU A 11 -20.56 -6.66 -7.73
CA GLU A 11 -20.08 -5.28 -7.83
C GLU A 11 -18.96 -5.02 -6.82
N PHE A 12 -17.94 -4.30 -7.27
CA PHE A 12 -16.78 -3.89 -6.46
C PHE A 12 -16.63 -2.37 -6.48
N HIS A 13 -15.75 -1.83 -5.64
CA HIS A 13 -15.53 -0.40 -5.60
C HIS A 13 -15.10 0.13 -6.97
N GLY A 14 -15.69 1.26 -7.38
CA GLY A 14 -15.46 1.83 -8.69
C GLY A 14 -13.99 2.20 -8.95
N LEU A 15 -13.63 2.27 -10.23
CA LEU A 15 -12.37 2.84 -10.70
C LEU A 15 -12.64 4.25 -11.24
N GLY A 16 -12.52 5.24 -10.37
CA GLY A 16 -12.97 6.60 -10.67
C GLY A 16 -14.48 6.62 -10.91
N ARG A 17 -14.91 7.07 -12.10
CA ARG A 17 -16.33 7.10 -12.49
C ARG A 17 -16.83 5.79 -13.11
N ARG A 18 -15.98 4.76 -13.21
CA ARG A 18 -16.34 3.48 -13.83
C ARG A 18 -16.71 2.47 -12.77
N VAL A 19 -17.76 1.70 -13.02
CA VAL A 19 -18.16 0.56 -12.18
C VAL A 19 -17.23 -0.63 -12.48
N VAL A 20 -16.89 -1.38 -11.45
CA VAL A 20 -16.14 -2.65 -11.57
C VAL A 20 -17.11 -3.78 -11.24
N VAL A 21 -17.33 -4.68 -12.21
CA VAL A 21 -18.29 -5.78 -12.08
C VAL A 21 -17.60 -7.09 -12.47
N GLY A 22 -17.57 -8.04 -11.55
CA GLY A 22 -17.26 -9.43 -11.85
C GLY A 22 -18.46 -10.09 -12.50
N ARG A 23 -18.25 -10.75 -13.64
CA ARG A 23 -19.27 -11.49 -14.39
C ARG A 23 -18.75 -12.89 -14.70
N PHE A 24 -19.66 -13.86 -14.74
CA PHE A 24 -19.33 -15.27 -15.01
C PHE A 24 -19.69 -15.70 -16.44
N ASP A 25 -19.60 -14.77 -17.40
CA ASP A 25 -19.96 -14.97 -18.81
C ASP A 25 -18.76 -15.18 -19.74
N GLY A 26 -17.56 -15.40 -19.18
CA GLY A 26 -16.34 -15.69 -19.94
C GLY A 26 -15.72 -14.49 -20.66
N GLY A 27 -16.08 -13.25 -20.29
CA GLY A 27 -15.54 -12.01 -20.88
C GLY A 27 -14.03 -11.82 -20.73
N ARG A 28 -13.59 -10.81 -19.98
CA ARG A 28 -12.15 -10.70 -19.64
C ARG A 28 -11.88 -11.53 -18.39
N ILE A 29 -11.03 -12.54 -18.55
CA ILE A 29 -10.75 -13.52 -17.51
C ILE A 29 -9.41 -13.18 -16.84
N SER A 30 -9.37 -13.28 -15.52
CA SER A 30 -8.15 -13.26 -14.71
C SER A 30 -8.29 -14.28 -13.59
N SER A 31 -7.19 -14.94 -13.22
CA SER A 31 -7.11 -15.84 -12.07
C SER A 31 -7.04 -15.10 -10.74
N ASP A 32 -6.78 -13.80 -10.78
CA ASP A 32 -6.36 -13.02 -9.61
C ASP A 32 -7.54 -12.28 -8.96
N GLY A 33 -8.75 -12.83 -9.08
CA GLY A 33 -9.99 -12.23 -8.60
C GLY A 33 -9.94 -11.81 -7.13
N GLY A 34 -9.23 -12.58 -6.29
CA GLY A 34 -9.02 -12.27 -4.87
C GLY A 34 -8.28 -10.94 -4.62
N GLY A 35 -7.51 -10.46 -5.60
CA GLY A 35 -6.80 -9.18 -5.51
C GLY A 35 -7.72 -7.96 -5.37
N LEU A 36 -9.01 -8.08 -5.71
CA LEU A 36 -9.99 -7.01 -5.47
C LEU A 36 -10.11 -6.68 -3.98
N LEU A 37 -9.98 -7.66 -3.08
CA LEU A 37 -9.97 -7.42 -1.64
C LEU A 37 -8.74 -6.60 -1.21
N LEU A 38 -7.57 -6.88 -1.81
CA LEU A 38 -6.35 -6.09 -1.56
C LEU A 38 -6.52 -4.64 -1.99
N ARG A 39 -7.19 -4.42 -3.13
CA ARG A 39 -7.54 -3.08 -3.59
C ARG A 39 -8.48 -2.39 -2.61
N GLU A 40 -9.52 -3.05 -2.11
CA GLU A 40 -10.43 -2.45 -1.11
C GLU A 40 -9.69 -2.05 0.17
N VAL A 41 -8.74 -2.86 0.63
CA VAL A 41 -7.88 -2.53 1.77
C VAL A 41 -7.05 -1.29 1.46
N GLU A 42 -6.36 -1.24 0.32
CA GLU A 42 -5.56 -0.07 -0.06
C GLU A 42 -6.42 1.19 -0.23
N GLN A 43 -7.64 1.09 -0.77
CA GLN A 43 -8.54 2.25 -0.87
C GLN A 43 -8.90 2.81 0.51
N ARG A 44 -9.01 1.97 1.53
CA ARG A 44 -9.33 2.39 2.91
C ARG A 44 -8.12 2.88 3.69
N THR A 45 -6.96 2.25 3.52
CA THR A 45 -5.78 2.49 4.35
C THR A 45 -4.78 3.45 3.71
N GLN A 46 -4.77 3.54 2.37
CA GLN A 46 -3.87 4.38 1.57
C GLN A 46 -2.38 4.12 1.90
N ILE A 47 -2.03 2.90 2.29
CA ILE A 47 -0.67 2.53 2.70
C ILE A 47 0.29 2.67 1.52
N LEU A 48 -0.08 2.13 0.36
CA LEU A 48 0.76 2.16 -0.83
C LEU A 48 0.88 3.57 -1.40
N LYS A 49 -0.19 4.37 -1.30
CA LYS A 49 -0.13 5.80 -1.61
C LYS A 49 0.84 6.55 -0.70
N ARG A 50 0.82 6.31 0.61
CA ARG A 50 1.77 6.90 1.56
C ARG A 50 3.20 6.46 1.29
N LEU A 51 3.40 5.16 1.01
CA LEU A 51 4.69 4.61 0.63
C LEU A 51 5.24 5.30 -0.63
N ALA A 52 4.39 5.60 -1.61
CA ALA A 52 4.80 6.29 -2.84
C ALA A 52 5.34 7.71 -2.62
N VAL A 53 4.96 8.38 -1.53
CA VAL A 53 5.50 9.71 -1.17
C VAL A 53 6.96 9.60 -0.70
N CYS A 54 7.40 8.41 -0.28
CA CYS A 54 8.77 8.14 0.17
C CYS A 54 9.76 7.94 -0.99
N PHE A 55 9.36 8.30 -2.21
CA PHE A 55 10.18 8.18 -3.40
C PHE A 55 10.30 9.52 -4.11
N THR A 56 11.52 9.83 -4.53
CA THR A 56 11.82 10.96 -5.40
C THR A 56 11.94 10.47 -6.84
N ASP A 57 11.10 11.01 -7.73
CA ASP A 57 11.11 10.65 -9.15
C ASP A 57 11.93 11.67 -9.95
N TYR A 58 13.16 11.31 -10.30
CA TYR A 58 14.04 12.12 -11.14
C TYR A 58 13.89 11.83 -12.64
N ARG A 59 12.92 11.01 -13.05
CA ARG A 59 12.64 10.78 -14.47
C ARG A 59 12.13 12.06 -15.13
N ASP A 60 12.41 12.20 -16.42
CA ASP A 60 11.81 13.26 -17.22
C ASP A 60 10.28 13.11 -17.24
N ALA A 61 9.58 14.10 -16.68
CA ALA A 61 8.13 14.11 -16.55
C ALA A 61 7.41 13.92 -17.90
N GLY A 62 7.99 14.40 -19.01
CA GLY A 62 7.43 14.21 -20.35
C GLY A 62 7.41 12.75 -20.80
N GLN A 63 8.32 11.94 -20.26
CA GLN A 63 8.50 10.53 -20.59
C GLN A 63 7.83 9.56 -19.58
N VAL A 64 7.29 10.08 -18.48
CA VAL A 64 6.58 9.24 -17.49
C VAL A 64 5.21 8.84 -18.03
N GLU A 65 4.95 7.53 -18.08
CA GLU A 65 3.61 6.93 -18.33
C GLU A 65 3.03 6.23 -17.10
N HIS A 66 3.88 5.84 -16.15
CA HIS A 66 3.52 5.18 -14.91
C HIS A 66 4.05 6.04 -13.74
N SER A 67 3.13 6.64 -12.98
CA SER A 67 3.48 7.32 -11.73
C SER A 67 4.13 6.32 -10.76
N VAL A 68 4.95 6.84 -9.85
CA VAL A 68 5.58 6.01 -8.82
C VAL A 68 4.53 5.27 -7.99
N GLU A 69 3.44 5.93 -7.61
CA GLU A 69 2.29 5.29 -6.94
C GLU A 69 1.74 4.10 -7.73
N SER A 70 1.55 4.25 -9.04
CA SER A 70 1.04 3.17 -9.89
C SER A 70 2.03 2.00 -9.99
N LEU A 71 3.34 2.27 -10.03
CA LEU A 71 4.37 1.23 -10.05
C LEU A 71 4.44 0.48 -8.71
N ILE A 72 4.37 1.20 -7.59
CA ILE A 72 4.36 0.59 -6.25
C ILE A 72 3.11 -0.24 -6.06
N LYS A 73 1.92 0.27 -6.39
CA LYS A 73 0.68 -0.50 -6.33
C LYS A 73 0.77 -1.76 -7.18
N GLN A 74 1.19 -1.63 -8.44
CA GLN A 74 1.39 -2.80 -9.30
C GLN A 74 2.32 -3.83 -8.69
N ARG A 75 3.46 -3.38 -8.14
CA ARG A 75 4.46 -4.31 -7.62
C ARG A 75 3.99 -5.00 -6.34
N MET A 76 3.42 -4.25 -5.40
CA MET A 76 2.93 -4.81 -4.13
C MET A 76 1.74 -5.74 -4.34
N MET A 77 0.83 -5.42 -5.28
CA MET A 77 -0.27 -6.32 -5.63
C MET A 77 0.25 -7.60 -6.29
N GLY A 78 1.25 -7.50 -7.18
CA GLY A 78 1.91 -8.67 -7.77
C GLY A 78 2.51 -9.60 -6.71
N LEU A 79 3.29 -9.04 -5.78
CA LEU A 79 3.87 -9.80 -4.66
C LEU A 79 2.80 -10.47 -3.79
N ALA A 80 1.74 -9.74 -3.43
CA ALA A 80 0.64 -10.29 -2.62
C ALA A 80 -0.14 -11.40 -3.34
N LEU A 81 -0.12 -11.42 -4.68
CA LEU A 81 -0.70 -12.47 -5.51
C LEU A 81 0.27 -13.62 -5.81
N GLY A 82 1.52 -13.55 -5.31
CA GLY A 82 2.54 -14.59 -5.49
C GLY A 82 3.45 -14.42 -6.71
N TYR A 83 3.39 -13.28 -7.40
CA TYR A 83 4.27 -12.98 -8.55
C TYR A 83 5.56 -12.31 -8.08
N GLU A 84 6.47 -13.11 -7.54
CA GLU A 84 7.76 -12.66 -7.04
C GLU A 84 8.72 -12.27 -8.16
N ASP A 85 8.71 -13.00 -9.28
CA ASP A 85 9.61 -12.75 -10.38
C ASP A 85 9.16 -11.58 -11.26
N LEU A 86 10.09 -10.67 -11.57
CA LEU A 86 9.76 -9.54 -12.43
C LEU A 86 9.44 -9.96 -13.88
N ASN A 87 9.83 -11.16 -14.32
CA ASN A 87 9.51 -11.65 -15.66
C ASN A 87 8.02 -11.93 -15.86
N ASP A 88 7.27 -12.29 -14.80
CA ASP A 88 5.82 -12.47 -14.83
C ASP A 88 5.12 -11.18 -15.28
N HIS A 89 5.71 -10.03 -14.93
CA HIS A 89 5.17 -8.74 -15.31
C HIS A 89 5.25 -8.43 -16.80
N ASP A 90 5.96 -9.20 -17.62
CA ASP A 90 5.83 -9.11 -19.08
C ASP A 90 4.46 -9.65 -19.54
N ARG A 91 3.91 -10.68 -18.87
CA ARG A 91 2.55 -11.17 -19.14
C ARG A 91 1.50 -10.35 -18.39
N LEU A 92 1.74 -10.08 -17.10
CA LEU A 92 0.80 -9.33 -16.27
C LEU A 92 0.61 -7.89 -16.74
N CYS A 93 1.51 -7.36 -17.59
CA CYS A 93 1.31 -6.01 -18.12
C CYS A 93 0.02 -5.85 -18.94
N HIS A 94 -0.53 -6.97 -19.42
CA HIS A 94 -1.77 -7.09 -20.17
C HIS A 94 -3.00 -7.40 -19.30
N ASP A 95 -2.82 -7.72 -18.02
CA ASP A 95 -3.93 -8.12 -17.16
C ASP A 95 -4.79 -6.88 -16.78
N PRO A 96 -6.07 -6.83 -17.21
CA PRO A 96 -6.96 -5.72 -16.95
C PRO A 96 -7.39 -5.63 -15.47
N LEU A 97 -7.46 -6.77 -14.77
CA LEU A 97 -7.76 -6.82 -13.35
C LEU A 97 -6.59 -6.25 -12.55
N LEU A 98 -5.35 -6.68 -12.80
CA LEU A 98 -4.18 -6.09 -12.13
C LEU A 98 -4.07 -4.58 -12.41
N ALA A 99 -4.50 -4.14 -13.61
CA ALA A 99 -4.59 -2.72 -13.94
C ALA A 99 -5.61 -2.00 -13.05
N VAL A 100 -6.77 -2.61 -12.77
CA VAL A 100 -7.75 -2.10 -11.78
C VAL A 100 -7.14 -2.05 -10.38
N LEU A 101 -6.43 -3.10 -9.95
CA LEU A 101 -5.77 -3.14 -8.63
C LEU A 101 -4.74 -2.01 -8.45
N SER A 102 -4.12 -1.61 -9.56
CA SER A 102 -3.10 -0.55 -9.61
C SER A 102 -3.66 0.84 -9.95
N ASP A 103 -4.99 1.01 -9.87
CA ASP A 103 -5.73 2.24 -10.20
C ASP A 103 -5.45 2.81 -11.60
N LYS A 104 -5.12 1.95 -12.58
CA LYS A 104 -4.93 2.36 -13.97
C LYS A 104 -6.26 2.67 -14.63
N ARG A 105 -6.54 3.96 -14.87
CA ARG A 105 -7.72 4.41 -15.65
C ARG A 105 -7.77 3.81 -17.07
N ASP A 106 -6.62 3.45 -17.64
CA ASP A 106 -6.54 2.77 -18.92
C ASP A 106 -6.27 1.28 -18.77
N VAL A 107 -7.26 0.54 -18.28
CA VAL A 107 -7.13 -0.90 -17.96
C VAL A 107 -6.79 -1.80 -19.16
N LEU A 108 -6.83 -1.27 -20.39
CA LEU A 108 -6.47 -2.00 -21.62
C LEU A 108 -5.23 -1.42 -22.31
N GLY A 109 -4.60 -0.38 -21.75
CA GLY A 109 -3.43 0.26 -22.36
C GLY A 109 -3.66 0.82 -23.77
N LYS A 110 -4.90 1.18 -24.15
CA LYS A 110 -5.21 1.70 -25.50
C LYS A 110 -4.66 3.12 -25.74
N ARG A 111 -4.43 3.87 -24.67
CA ARG A 111 -3.99 5.28 -24.66
C ARG A 111 -2.51 5.42 -24.28
N ARG A 112 -1.73 4.35 -24.35
CA ARG A 112 -0.26 4.40 -24.19
C ARG A 112 0.34 5.31 -25.27
N LYS A 113 1.37 6.08 -24.90
CA LYS A 113 1.99 7.10 -25.76
C LYS A 113 2.66 6.47 -26.98
N ARG A 114 3.34 5.33 -26.78
CA ARG A 114 4.04 4.60 -27.83
C ARG A 114 3.14 3.51 -28.38
N ASP A 115 3.10 3.37 -29.71
CA ASP A 115 2.26 2.37 -30.36
C ASP A 115 2.62 0.94 -29.96
N GLN A 116 3.91 0.65 -29.81
CA GLN A 116 4.40 -0.66 -29.34
C GLN A 116 3.94 -1.04 -27.94
N ASP A 117 3.60 -0.06 -27.10
CA ASP A 117 3.18 -0.29 -25.72
C ASP A 117 1.65 -0.41 -25.61
N LYS A 118 0.91 -0.15 -26.69
CA LYS A 118 -0.55 -0.25 -26.69
C LYS A 118 -0.99 -1.70 -26.47
N GLY A 119 -1.97 -1.88 -25.59
CA GLY A 119 -2.39 -3.20 -25.12
C GLY A 119 -1.72 -3.63 -23.81
N CYS A 120 -0.68 -2.92 -23.36
CA CYS A 120 -0.06 -3.10 -22.04
C CYS A 120 -0.53 -1.96 -21.12
N ALA A 121 -1.51 -2.22 -20.27
CA ALA A 121 -2.01 -1.21 -19.31
C ALA A 121 -0.97 -0.86 -18.24
N LEU A 122 -0.16 -1.86 -17.88
CA LEU A 122 0.76 -1.86 -16.75
C LEU A 122 2.22 -1.83 -17.22
N ALA A 123 3.13 -1.65 -16.26
CA ALA A 123 4.56 -1.63 -16.52
C ALA A 123 5.09 -3.06 -16.74
N GLY A 124 5.93 -3.27 -17.75
CA GLY A 124 6.67 -4.53 -17.92
C GLY A 124 7.89 -4.64 -17.00
N LYS A 125 8.60 -5.77 -17.06
CA LYS A 125 9.72 -6.10 -16.16
C LYS A 125 10.77 -5.02 -16.08
N SER A 126 11.17 -4.42 -17.20
CA SER A 126 12.28 -3.45 -17.23
C SER A 126 11.93 -2.15 -16.51
N THR A 127 10.66 -1.76 -16.49
CA THR A 127 10.23 -0.55 -15.77
C THR A 127 10.18 -0.80 -14.27
N LEU A 128 9.72 -1.97 -13.83
CA LEU A 128 9.77 -2.36 -12.42
C LEU A 128 11.20 -2.60 -11.94
N ASN A 129 12.06 -3.17 -12.77
CA ASN A 129 13.47 -3.36 -12.47
C ASN A 129 14.19 -2.01 -12.24
N ARG A 130 13.77 -0.96 -12.96
CA ARG A 130 14.25 0.40 -12.70
C ARG A 130 13.75 0.97 -11.38
N LEU A 131 12.56 0.61 -10.92
CA LEU A 131 12.07 0.99 -9.58
C LEU A 131 12.91 0.29 -8.50
N GLU A 132 13.08 -1.03 -8.59
CA GLU A 132 13.70 -1.83 -7.52
C GLU A 132 15.21 -1.68 -7.42
N LEU A 133 15.90 -1.48 -8.55
CA LEU A 133 17.36 -1.43 -8.56
C LEU A 133 17.92 0.01 -8.58
N THR A 134 17.09 1.04 -8.35
CA THR A 134 17.60 2.41 -8.23
C THR A 134 18.47 2.55 -6.99
N SER A 135 19.68 3.06 -7.18
CA SER A 135 20.59 3.35 -6.08
C SER A 135 20.14 4.57 -5.29
N ARG A 136 20.49 4.62 -4.01
CA ARG A 136 20.10 5.71 -3.09
C ARG A 136 20.77 7.05 -3.39
N ASP A 137 21.93 7.01 -4.06
CA ASP A 137 22.71 8.16 -4.51
C ASP A 137 22.37 8.58 -5.94
N ALA A 138 21.43 7.92 -6.61
CA ALA A 138 20.97 8.34 -7.93
C ALA A 138 20.25 9.70 -7.85
N ASP A 139 20.24 10.39 -8.98
CA ASP A 139 19.75 11.76 -9.10
C ASP A 139 19.26 12.06 -10.52
N ALA A 140 19.01 13.35 -10.80
CA ALA A 140 18.62 13.80 -12.14
C ALA A 140 19.69 13.53 -13.22
N GLY A 141 20.98 13.56 -12.86
CA GLY A 141 22.12 13.36 -13.76
C GLY A 141 22.41 11.89 -14.09
N SER A 142 21.90 10.96 -13.28
CA SER A 142 22.02 9.52 -13.50
C SER A 142 21.52 9.12 -14.90
N ARG A 143 22.12 8.12 -15.55
CA ARG A 143 21.68 7.71 -16.91
C ARG A 143 20.39 6.88 -16.88
N TYR A 144 20.31 5.95 -15.93
CA TYR A 144 19.19 5.02 -15.75
C TYR A 144 18.80 4.98 -14.27
N LYS A 145 17.65 4.36 -13.96
CA LYS A 145 17.19 4.05 -12.58
C LYS A 145 17.13 5.32 -11.71
N LYS A 146 16.05 6.08 -11.90
CA LYS A 146 15.89 7.46 -11.40
C LYS A 146 14.78 7.61 -10.36
N ILE A 147 14.27 6.51 -9.80
CA ILE A 147 13.20 6.55 -8.79
C ILE A 147 13.83 6.20 -7.46
N VAL A 148 14.21 7.21 -6.69
CA VAL A 148 15.04 7.05 -5.49
C VAL A 148 14.15 6.88 -4.27
N ALA A 149 14.33 5.79 -3.55
CA ALA A 149 13.71 5.56 -2.26
C ALA A 149 14.37 6.40 -1.15
N ASP A 150 13.56 6.98 -0.26
CA ASP A 150 13.98 7.48 1.05
C ASP A 150 13.51 6.52 2.15
N PRO A 151 14.36 5.56 2.58
CA PRO A 151 13.98 4.56 3.58
C PRO A 151 13.52 5.18 4.90
N ARG A 152 14.05 6.34 5.29
CA ARG A 152 13.68 7.01 6.56
C ARG A 152 12.25 7.52 6.54
N GLY A 153 11.72 7.84 5.36
CA GLY A 153 10.31 8.22 5.19
C GLY A 153 9.38 7.01 5.17
N MET A 154 9.90 5.82 4.84
CA MET A 154 9.15 4.56 4.84
C MET A 154 8.93 4.00 6.24
N ASP A 155 9.83 4.34 7.17
CA ASP A 155 9.64 4.10 8.59
C ASP A 155 8.36 4.80 9.05
N ASP A 156 7.51 4.05 9.76
CA ASP A 156 6.23 4.58 10.21
C ASP A 156 6.46 5.74 11.20
N PRO A 157 5.97 6.98 10.93
CA PRO A 157 5.96 8.04 11.93
C PRO A 157 5.05 7.69 13.11
N SER A 158 4.11 6.75 12.93
CA SER A 158 3.57 5.99 14.04
C SER A 158 4.49 4.84 14.37
N THR A 159 5.70 5.15 14.85
CA THR A 159 6.32 4.23 15.78
C THR A 159 5.30 4.12 16.92
N PRO A 160 4.53 3.01 17.08
CA PRO A 160 3.80 2.86 18.31
C PRO A 160 4.89 2.94 19.36
N ALA A 161 4.73 3.80 20.34
CA ALA A 161 5.75 3.92 21.37
C ALA A 161 6.24 2.52 21.73
N GLN A 162 7.56 2.33 21.62
CA GLN A 162 8.18 1.00 21.73
C GLN A 162 7.92 0.39 23.11
N THR A 163 7.41 1.21 24.04
CA THR A 163 7.01 0.86 25.40
C THR A 163 5.50 1.02 25.61
N VAL A 164 4.95 0.23 26.52
CA VAL A 164 3.57 0.39 27.02
C VAL A 164 3.32 1.84 27.48
N GLY A 165 4.31 2.45 28.15
CA GLY A 165 4.22 3.82 28.65
C GLY A 165 3.99 4.88 27.56
N GLY A 166 4.66 4.79 26.43
CA GLY A 166 4.38 5.74 25.36
C GLY A 166 3.07 5.45 24.61
N ARG A 167 2.54 4.21 24.64
CA ARG A 167 1.20 3.92 24.10
C ARG A 167 0.13 4.55 24.98
N LEU A 168 0.30 4.47 26.31
CA LEU A 168 -0.55 5.17 27.27
C LEU A 168 -0.50 6.69 27.06
N THR A 169 0.70 7.24 26.88
CA THR A 169 0.89 8.68 26.60
C THR A 169 0.19 9.11 25.31
N ALA A 170 0.37 8.36 24.22
CA ALA A 170 -0.24 8.65 22.93
C ALA A 170 -1.78 8.56 23.00
N ARG A 171 -2.31 7.54 23.69
CA ARG A 171 -3.76 7.34 23.87
C ARG A 171 -4.38 8.44 24.73
N ARG A 172 -3.71 8.87 25.80
CA ARG A 172 -4.20 9.96 26.65
C ARG A 172 -4.25 11.28 25.87
N ARG A 173 -3.19 11.60 25.11
CA ARG A 173 -3.12 12.82 24.29
C ARG A 173 -4.19 12.84 23.18
N SER A 174 -4.45 11.72 22.52
CA SER A 174 -5.50 11.66 21.48
C SER A 174 -6.92 11.82 22.04
N LEU A 175 -7.12 11.52 23.32
CA LEU A 175 -8.37 11.76 24.04
C LEU A 175 -8.45 13.16 24.69
N GLY A 176 -7.43 14.01 24.50
CA GLY A 176 -7.37 15.36 25.09
C GLY A 176 -7.19 15.38 26.62
N GLY A 177 -6.86 14.25 27.24
CA GLY A 177 -6.84 14.11 28.69
C GLY A 177 -5.52 14.56 29.35
N SER A 178 -5.62 15.19 30.51
CA SER A 178 -4.47 15.41 31.40
C SER A 178 -4.11 14.15 32.18
N VAL A 179 -2.87 14.05 32.70
CA VAL A 179 -2.43 12.93 33.57
C VAL A 179 -3.36 12.81 34.78
N LYS A 180 -3.59 13.92 35.47
CA LYS A 180 -4.49 14.03 36.63
C LYS A 180 -5.92 13.57 36.34
N GLU A 181 -6.48 13.99 35.22
CA GLU A 181 -7.84 13.63 34.83
C GLU A 181 -7.98 12.15 34.47
N THR A 182 -6.97 11.63 33.77
CA THR A 182 -6.93 10.21 33.36
C THR A 182 -6.76 9.30 34.57
N ALA A 183 -5.85 9.66 35.49
CA ALA A 183 -5.64 8.96 36.75
C ALA A 183 -6.92 8.94 37.61
N ARG A 184 -7.59 10.09 37.76
CA ARG A 184 -8.88 10.19 38.45
C ARG A 184 -9.95 9.32 37.82
N ARG A 185 -10.05 9.33 36.48
CA ARG A 185 -11.06 8.54 35.74
C ARG A 185 -10.87 7.03 35.91
N LEU A 186 -9.62 6.59 36.05
CA LEU A 186 -9.27 5.18 36.21
C LEU A 186 -9.15 4.75 37.69
N GLY A 187 -9.34 5.67 38.64
CA GLY A 187 -9.23 5.38 40.07
C GLY A 187 -7.80 5.02 40.52
N VAL A 188 -6.79 5.52 39.80
CA VAL A 188 -5.37 5.27 40.12
C VAL A 188 -4.71 6.55 40.64
N ASP A 189 -3.64 6.37 41.40
CA ASP A 189 -2.81 7.49 41.86
C ASP A 189 -2.16 8.23 40.68
N GLU A 190 -2.04 9.56 40.78
CA GLU A 190 -1.49 10.41 39.73
C GLU A 190 0.00 10.12 39.48
N GLY A 191 0.76 9.84 40.54
CA GLY A 191 2.16 9.45 40.47
C GLY A 191 2.36 8.07 39.83
N ALA A 192 1.48 7.12 40.16
CA ALA A 192 1.47 5.79 39.53
C ALA A 192 1.22 5.88 38.01
N TRP A 193 0.20 6.64 37.59
CA TRP A 193 -0.05 6.87 36.16
C TRP A 193 1.15 7.53 35.46
N ALA A 194 1.77 8.54 36.09
CA ALA A 194 2.95 9.20 35.56
C ALA A 194 4.18 8.25 35.47
N SER A 195 4.29 7.29 36.40
CA SER A 195 5.32 6.24 36.36
C SER A 195 5.10 5.27 35.19
N TRP A 196 3.85 4.87 34.95
CA TRP A 196 3.47 4.01 33.82
C TRP A 196 3.78 4.66 32.48
N GLU A 197 3.43 5.94 32.30
CA GLU A 197 3.74 6.68 31.07
C GLU A 197 5.24 6.83 30.84
N ALA A 198 6.02 6.99 31.90
CA ALA A 198 7.47 7.06 31.83
C ALA A 198 8.17 5.70 31.71
N GLY A 199 7.43 4.59 31.79
CA GLY A 199 7.99 3.24 31.75
C GLY A 199 8.90 2.89 32.93
N ARG A 200 8.70 3.53 34.09
CA ARG A 200 9.53 3.34 35.29
C ARG A 200 9.05 2.21 36.22
N ASP A 201 7.87 1.66 35.98
CA ASP A 201 7.35 0.54 36.77
C ASP A 201 7.77 -0.82 36.20
N HIS A 202 8.66 -1.51 36.91
CA HIS A 202 9.10 -2.89 36.66
C HIS A 202 8.18 -3.96 37.30
N ALA A 203 6.88 -3.67 37.49
CA ALA A 203 5.97 -4.54 38.23
C ALA A 203 5.65 -5.89 37.55
N TRP A 204 6.18 -6.17 36.36
CA TRP A 204 5.98 -7.42 35.62
C TRP A 204 7.26 -8.22 35.34
N ALA A 205 8.39 -7.93 35.98
CA ALA A 205 9.56 -8.81 35.88
C ALA A 205 9.17 -10.23 36.31
N VAL A 206 9.04 -11.14 35.34
CA VAL A 206 8.85 -12.57 35.59
C VAL A 206 10.09 -13.01 36.38
N PRO A 207 9.95 -13.62 37.56
CA PRO A 207 11.10 -14.13 38.29
C PRO A 207 11.83 -15.12 37.38
N SER A 208 13.09 -14.84 37.09
CA SER A 208 13.99 -15.81 36.47
C SER A 208 14.16 -16.97 37.47
N GLY A 209 13.44 -18.05 37.23
CA GLY A 209 13.68 -19.39 37.78
C GLY A 209 14.58 -20.19 36.85
#